data_AF-A0A8H3UYD1-F1
#
_entry.id   AF-A0A8H3UYD1-F1
#
_cell.length_a   1.000
_cell.length_b   1.000
_cell.length_c   1.000
_cell.angle_alpha   90.00
_cell.angle_beta   90.00
_cell.angle_gamma   90.00
#
_symmetry.space_group_name_H-M   'P 1'
#
loop_
_entity.id
_entity.type
_entity.pdbx_description
1 polymer ?
#
loop_
_entity_poly.entity_id
_entity_poly.type
_entity_poly.pdbx_seq_one_letter_code
_entity_poly.pdbx_strand_id
1 'polypeptide(L)'
;MALEELDSLEILVIIDNEVDPISKYPQQGGMLRAVKLINAAKASKGLANVIVDLHPNRPDFRGVTLPDFQMSLEADPTFAEITNAGGIIFKNADTHTVLDDMFLISGEIPRVTSYETGLRRGARFVREKGEWEEDTLILDERFVVCNLKDRGLVVFTGCSHAGVVNASKHALTLGQGAPLYAVMGGYHLADAQQGQIDESVGDLMALRPKLLIPGHCTGWKAKYKIEEVMGGKLAPSTVGTRFTL
;
A
#
# COMPACT_ATOMS: atom_id res chain seq x y z
N MET A 1 -9.90 -16.72 -10.58
CA MET A 1 -10.66 -15.49 -10.29
C MET A 1 -10.33 -14.52 -11.41
N ALA A 2 -11.31 -13.91 -12.07
CA ALA A 2 -11.08 -12.94 -13.14
C ALA A 2 -11.61 -11.58 -12.67
N LEU A 3 -10.84 -10.51 -12.87
CA LEU A 3 -11.26 -9.15 -12.54
C LEU A 3 -12.31 -8.67 -13.54
N GLU A 4 -13.39 -8.07 -13.03
CA GLU A 4 -14.28 -7.28 -13.88
C GLU A 4 -13.59 -5.98 -14.30
N GLU A 5 -13.76 -5.59 -15.56
CA GLU A 5 -13.15 -4.36 -16.09
C GLU A 5 -13.93 -3.12 -15.66
N LEU A 6 -13.18 -2.08 -15.27
CA LEU A 6 -13.72 -0.77 -14.94
C LEU A 6 -13.67 0.16 -16.16
N ASP A 7 -14.79 0.80 -16.50
CA ASP A 7 -14.82 1.81 -17.57
C ASP A 7 -14.03 3.09 -17.19
N SER A 8 -14.04 3.46 -15.91
CA SER A 8 -13.29 4.63 -15.41
C SER A 8 -12.96 4.48 -13.93
N LEU A 9 -11.90 5.17 -13.50
CA LEU A 9 -11.47 5.20 -12.11
C LEU A 9 -11.14 6.63 -11.69
N GLU A 10 -11.85 7.12 -10.66
CA GLU A 10 -11.51 8.37 -9.99
C GLU A 10 -10.78 8.06 -8.68
N ILE A 11 -9.54 8.55 -8.58
CA ILE A 11 -8.72 8.35 -7.38
C ILE A 11 -8.55 9.68 -6.69
N LEU A 12 -9.03 9.76 -5.44
CA LEU A 12 -8.72 10.86 -4.53
C LEU A 12 -7.57 10.42 -3.62
N VAL A 13 -6.44 11.12 -3.69
CA VAL A 13 -5.31 10.85 -2.79
C VAL A 13 -5.59 11.47 -1.43
N ILE A 14 -5.94 10.60 -0.48
CA ILE A 14 -5.94 10.91 0.95
C ILE A 14 -4.63 10.35 1.49
N ILE A 15 -3.68 11.21 1.82
CA ILE A 15 -2.49 10.79 2.55
C ILE A 15 -2.91 10.69 4.01
N ASP A 16 -3.18 9.47 4.48
CA ASP A 16 -3.02 9.19 5.90
C ASP A 16 -1.52 9.28 6.15
N ASN A 17 -1.12 10.17 7.05
CA ASN A 17 0.28 10.39 7.35
C ASN A 17 0.72 9.28 8.29
N GLU A 18 0.75 8.04 7.79
CA GLU A 18 1.36 6.95 8.54
C GLU A 18 2.77 7.39 8.89
N VAL A 19 2.93 7.65 10.19
CA VAL A 19 4.18 7.87 10.90
C VAL A 19 5.12 8.91 10.29
N ASP A 20 4.72 10.17 10.45
CA ASP A 20 5.72 11.20 10.74
C ASP A 20 5.97 11.23 12.25
N PRO A 21 7.12 10.76 12.76
CA PRO A 21 7.49 10.91 14.18
C PRO A 21 7.61 12.39 14.61
N ILE A 22 7.50 13.34 13.67
CA ILE A 22 7.51 14.79 13.90
C ILE A 22 6.08 15.35 14.10
N SER A 23 5.03 14.61 13.71
CA SER A 23 3.65 15.07 13.88
C SER A 23 3.24 15.03 15.35
N LYS A 24 2.89 16.19 15.91
CA LYS A 24 2.42 16.33 17.30
C LYS A 24 0.99 15.83 17.53
N TYR A 25 0.31 15.32 16.50
CA TYR A 25 -1.05 14.83 16.60
C TYR A 25 -1.04 13.31 16.78
N PRO A 26 -1.60 12.76 17.86
CA PRO A 26 -1.76 11.32 18.00
C PRO A 26 -2.67 10.83 16.87
N GLN A 27 -2.12 10.07 15.93
CA GLN A 27 -2.82 9.58 14.74
C GLN A 27 -3.53 8.24 14.95
N GLN A 28 -3.65 7.78 16.20
CA GLN A 28 -4.59 6.75 16.66
C GLN A 28 -6.03 7.19 16.34
N GLY A 29 -6.43 7.14 15.07
CA GLY A 29 -7.68 7.76 14.67
C GLY A 29 -7.91 7.95 13.19
N GLY A 30 -6.91 7.92 12.31
CA GLY A 30 -7.13 8.09 10.86
C GLY A 30 -8.16 7.11 10.32
N MET A 31 -7.84 5.81 10.45
CA MET A 31 -8.73 4.71 10.06
C MET A 31 -10.07 4.72 10.82
N LEU A 32 -10.06 4.84 12.16
CA LEU A 32 -11.30 4.82 12.96
C LEU A 32 -12.22 6.01 12.63
N ARG A 33 -11.65 7.18 12.34
CA ARG A 33 -12.39 8.36 11.88
C ARG A 33 -12.93 8.15 10.48
N ALA A 34 -12.15 7.58 9.56
CA ALA A 34 -12.58 7.24 8.22
C ALA A 34 -13.79 6.29 8.25
N VAL A 35 -13.72 5.20 9.04
CA VAL A 35 -14.84 4.27 9.23
C VAL A 35 -16.11 5.00 9.68
N LYS A 36 -16.01 5.86 10.71
CA LYS A 36 -17.15 6.65 11.21
C LYS A 36 -17.72 7.59 10.15
N LEU A 37 -16.87 8.29 9.41
CA LEU A 37 -17.29 9.23 8.36
C LEU A 37 -17.96 8.50 7.19
N ILE A 38 -17.39 7.38 6.75
CA ILE A 38 -17.96 6.55 5.68
C ILE A 38 -19.33 6.02 6.13
N ASN A 39 -19.43 5.48 7.34
CA ASN A 39 -20.70 4.97 7.86
C ASN A 39 -21.77 6.06 7.99
N ALA A 40 -21.41 7.27 8.43
CA ALA A 40 -22.34 8.41 8.47
C ALA A 40 -22.86 8.75 7.05
N ALA A 41 -21.98 8.76 6.05
CA ALA A 41 -22.38 8.98 4.67
C ALA A 41 -23.24 7.83 4.11
N LYS A 42 -22.93 6.57 4.42
CA LYS A 42 -23.70 5.38 4.01
C LYS A 42 -25.09 5.33 4.66
N ALA A 43 -25.19 5.67 5.94
CA ALA A 43 -26.45 5.74 6.67
C ALA A 43 -27.42 6.74 6.05
N SER A 44 -26.94 7.90 5.58
CA SER A 44 -27.76 8.88 4.86
C SER A 44 -28.38 8.35 3.56
N LYS A 45 -27.87 7.23 3.04
CA LYS A 45 -28.32 6.53 1.83
C LYS A 45 -28.96 5.17 2.11
N GLY A 46 -29.15 4.80 3.38
CA GLY A 46 -29.70 3.49 3.77
C GLY A 46 -28.79 2.31 3.41
N LEU A 47 -27.49 2.53 3.23
CA LEU A 47 -26.52 1.49 2.88
C LEU A 47 -25.95 0.83 4.15
N ALA A 48 -25.58 -0.45 4.04
CA ALA A 48 -24.91 -1.18 5.11
C ALA A 48 -23.58 -0.52 5.53
N ASN A 49 -23.11 -0.82 6.73
CA ASN A 49 -21.82 -0.30 7.21
C ASN A 49 -20.65 -0.72 6.30
N VAL A 50 -19.53 0.00 6.42
CA VAL A 50 -18.30 -0.27 5.66
C VAL A 50 -17.66 -1.58 6.11
N ILE A 51 -17.20 -2.35 5.13
CA ILE A 51 -16.34 -3.52 5.36
C ILE A 51 -14.90 -3.04 5.46
N VAL A 52 -14.18 -3.51 6.47
CA VAL A 52 -12.76 -3.25 6.68
C VAL A 52 -12.01 -4.56 6.48
N ASP A 53 -11.35 -4.66 5.33
CA ASP A 53 -10.57 -5.84 4.93
C ASP A 53 -9.16 -5.78 5.55
N LEU A 54 -8.80 -6.79 6.34
CA LEU A 54 -7.58 -6.79 7.12
C LEU A 54 -6.85 -8.13 7.02
N HIS A 55 -5.52 -8.08 7.00
CA HIS A 55 -4.72 -9.28 7.18
C HIS A 55 -4.90 -9.83 8.62
N PRO A 56 -5.09 -11.15 8.81
CA PRO A 56 -5.32 -11.73 10.13
C PRO A 56 -4.12 -11.62 11.07
N ASN A 57 -2.89 -11.61 10.53
CA ASN A 57 -1.64 -11.52 11.29
C ASN A 57 -1.01 -10.10 11.28
N ARG A 58 -1.82 -9.06 11.08
CA ARG A 58 -1.31 -7.69 11.22
C ARG A 58 -0.75 -7.46 12.63
N PRO A 59 0.31 -6.67 12.80
CA PRO A 59 0.86 -6.40 14.12
C PRO A 59 -0.03 -5.46 14.94
N ASP A 60 0.18 -5.44 16.26
CA ASP A 60 -0.40 -4.41 17.13
C ASP A 60 0.43 -3.12 17.06
N PHE A 61 1.76 -3.26 17.03
CA PHE A 61 2.71 -2.18 16.85
C PHE A 61 3.78 -2.62 15.86
N ARG A 62 4.15 -1.69 14.98
CA ARG A 62 5.37 -1.78 14.16
C ARG A 62 6.43 -0.84 14.70
N GLY A 63 7.66 -1.08 14.30
CA GLY A 63 8.79 -0.32 14.78
C GLY A 63 10.07 -0.62 14.02
N VAL A 64 11.13 0.02 14.48
CA VAL A 64 12.50 -0.24 14.01
C VAL A 64 13.37 -0.47 15.24
N THR A 65 14.12 -1.57 15.24
CA THR A 65 15.07 -1.91 16.31
C THR A 65 16.48 -1.52 15.90
N LEU A 66 17.06 -0.52 16.56
CA LEU A 66 18.48 -0.17 16.47
C LEU A 66 19.24 -0.81 17.65
N PRO A 67 20.59 -0.99 17.57
CA PRO A 67 21.36 -1.64 18.63
C PRO A 67 21.10 -1.10 20.05
N ASP A 68 20.89 0.21 20.18
CA ASP A 68 20.70 0.87 21.47
C ASP A 68 19.32 1.56 21.61
N PHE A 69 18.42 1.38 20.64
CA PHE A 69 17.16 2.13 20.60
C PHE A 69 16.04 1.36 19.90
N GLN A 70 14.91 1.20 20.59
CA GLN A 70 13.67 0.72 19.99
C GLN A 70 12.78 1.90 19.61
N MET A 71 12.54 2.08 18.31
CA MET A 71 11.52 3.01 17.83
C MET A 71 10.20 2.25 17.69
N SER A 72 9.15 2.70 18.39
CA SER A 72 7.79 2.25 18.11
C SER A 72 7.09 3.27 17.23
N LEU A 73 6.40 2.76 16.21
CA LEU A 73 5.37 3.49 15.49
C LEU A 73 4.08 3.50 16.33
N GLU A 74 3.09 4.26 15.90
CA GLU A 74 1.77 4.25 16.55
C GLU A 74 1.11 2.87 16.43
N ALA A 75 0.22 2.57 17.38
CA ALA A 75 -0.53 1.31 17.38
C ALA A 75 -1.52 1.27 16.21
N ASP A 76 -1.60 0.12 15.56
CA ASP A 76 -2.72 -0.17 14.67
C ASP A 76 -4.01 -0.30 15.50
N PRO A 77 -5.15 0.24 15.04
CA PRO A 77 -6.42 0.04 15.75
C PRO A 77 -6.72 -1.44 15.91
N THR A 78 -7.08 -1.85 17.12
CA THR A 78 -7.48 -3.24 17.42
C THR A 78 -8.75 -3.62 16.67
N PHE A 79 -8.99 -4.92 16.49
CA PHE A 79 -10.25 -5.40 15.91
C PHE A 79 -11.48 -4.92 16.72
N ALA A 80 -11.36 -4.83 18.05
CA ALA A 80 -12.43 -4.32 18.89
C ALA A 80 -12.71 -2.83 18.61
N GLU A 81 -11.67 -2.00 18.49
CA GLU A 81 -11.83 -0.57 18.18
C GLU A 81 -12.46 -0.33 16.80
N ILE A 82 -12.07 -1.12 15.79
CA ILE A 82 -12.65 -1.05 14.44
C ILE A 82 -14.14 -1.42 14.49
N THR A 83 -14.50 -2.50 15.20
CA THR A 83 -15.90 -2.91 15.38
C THR A 83 -16.70 -1.84 16.12
N ASN A 84 -16.14 -1.27 17.19
CA ASN A 84 -16.76 -0.20 17.97
C ASN A 84 -16.93 1.10 17.17
N ALA A 85 -16.09 1.33 16.16
CA ALA A 85 -16.26 2.42 15.20
C ALA A 85 -17.35 2.15 14.15
N GLY A 86 -17.92 0.94 14.13
CA GLY A 86 -18.96 0.50 13.20
C GLY A 86 -18.43 -0.21 11.96
N GLY A 87 -17.15 -0.57 11.91
CA GLY A 87 -16.58 -1.34 10.80
C GLY A 87 -16.96 -2.82 10.87
N ILE A 88 -17.30 -3.42 9.73
CA ILE A 88 -17.50 -4.86 9.59
C ILE A 88 -16.16 -5.47 9.20
N ILE A 89 -15.53 -6.22 10.09
CA ILE A 89 -14.20 -6.78 9.83
C ILE A 89 -14.31 -8.02 8.94
N PHE A 90 -13.55 -8.03 7.85
CA PHE A 90 -13.26 -9.23 7.07
C PHE A 90 -11.76 -9.53 7.17
N LYS A 91 -11.40 -10.76 7.54
CA LYS A 91 -10.00 -11.15 7.71
C LYS A 91 -9.60 -12.09 6.59
N ASN A 92 -8.60 -11.73 5.79
CA ASN A 92 -8.11 -12.58 4.72
C ASN A 92 -6.62 -12.34 4.46
N ALA A 93 -5.86 -13.43 4.34
CA ALA A 93 -4.45 -13.41 3.97
C ALA A 93 -4.23 -13.72 2.48
N ASP A 94 -5.19 -14.41 1.85
CA ASP A 94 -5.05 -14.91 0.49
C ASP A 94 -5.53 -13.88 -0.53
N THR A 95 -5.16 -14.12 -1.79
CA THR A 95 -5.67 -13.37 -2.94
C THR A 95 -7.19 -13.49 -3.03
N HIS A 96 -7.89 -12.36 -3.12
CA HIS A 96 -9.34 -12.32 -3.25
C HIS A 96 -9.82 -11.00 -3.88
N THR A 97 -11.06 -10.99 -4.33
CA THR A 97 -11.71 -9.82 -4.91
C THR A 97 -12.64 -9.13 -3.93
N VAL A 98 -12.88 -7.84 -4.18
CA VAL A 98 -13.84 -6.99 -3.46
C VAL A 98 -14.59 -6.11 -4.45
N LEU A 99 -15.74 -5.58 -4.01
CA LEU A 99 -16.60 -4.71 -4.82
C LEU A 99 -16.98 -5.36 -6.16
N ASP A 100 -17.69 -6.48 -6.10
CA ASP A 100 -18.18 -7.21 -7.29
C ASP A 100 -17.07 -7.49 -8.31
N ASP A 101 -15.95 -8.05 -7.84
CA ASP A 101 -14.80 -8.42 -8.67
C ASP A 101 -14.08 -7.26 -9.40
N MET A 102 -14.42 -6.00 -9.10
CA MET A 102 -13.78 -4.82 -9.69
C MET A 102 -12.36 -4.57 -9.17
N PHE A 103 -12.09 -4.97 -7.93
CA PHE A 103 -10.77 -4.84 -7.30
C PHE A 103 -10.30 -6.18 -6.76
N LEU A 104 -9.00 -6.41 -6.84
CA LEU A 104 -8.33 -7.58 -6.28
C LEU A 104 -7.32 -7.13 -5.24
N ILE A 105 -7.29 -7.85 -4.13
CA ILE A 105 -6.29 -7.74 -3.07
C ILE A 105 -5.30 -8.89 -3.24
N SER A 106 -4.00 -8.59 -3.26
CA SER A 106 -2.95 -9.52 -3.70
C SER A 106 -2.79 -10.77 -2.84
N GLY A 107 -3.01 -10.66 -1.52
CA GLY A 107 -2.37 -11.55 -0.56
C GLY A 107 -0.87 -11.26 -0.44
N GLU A 108 -0.08 -12.22 0.03
CA GLU A 108 1.37 -12.07 0.19
C GLU A 108 2.05 -11.74 -1.16
N ILE A 109 2.92 -10.73 -1.15
CA ILE A 109 3.67 -10.30 -2.34
C ILE A 109 4.95 -11.15 -2.49
N PRO A 110 5.11 -11.92 -3.59
CA PRO A 110 6.32 -12.70 -3.83
C PRO A 110 7.55 -11.82 -4.06
N ARG A 111 8.67 -12.14 -3.41
CA ARG A 111 9.96 -11.46 -3.61
C ARG A 111 10.75 -12.15 -4.70
N VAL A 112 10.75 -11.56 -5.90
CA VAL A 112 11.38 -12.13 -7.11
C VAL A 112 12.60 -11.33 -7.59
N THR A 113 12.95 -10.27 -6.89
CA THR A 113 14.16 -9.45 -7.12
C THR A 113 15.18 -9.69 -6.02
N SER A 114 16.48 -9.54 -6.32
CA SER A 114 17.56 -9.60 -5.32
C SER A 114 17.73 -8.31 -4.51
N TYR A 115 17.16 -7.19 -4.97
CA TYR A 115 17.42 -5.85 -4.42
C TYR A 115 16.26 -5.25 -3.59
N GLU A 116 15.02 -5.74 -3.73
CA GLU A 116 13.90 -5.36 -2.86
C GLU A 116 13.73 -6.39 -1.73
N THR A 117 14.38 -6.13 -0.59
CA THR A 117 14.60 -7.14 0.46
C THR A 117 13.82 -6.91 1.76
N GLY A 118 12.92 -5.93 1.81
CA GLY A 118 12.12 -5.63 3.00
C GLY A 118 12.47 -4.32 3.69
N LEU A 119 11.95 -4.15 4.90
CA LEU A 119 12.23 -3.03 5.80
C LEU A 119 13.48 -3.34 6.63
N ARG A 120 14.56 -2.58 6.43
CA ARG A 120 15.77 -2.72 7.24
C ARG A 120 15.45 -2.49 8.72
N ARG A 121 15.83 -3.46 9.56
CA ARG A 121 15.62 -3.43 11.01
C ARG A 121 14.13 -3.32 11.42
N GLY A 122 13.22 -3.68 10.52
CA GLY A 122 11.80 -3.75 10.81
C GLY A 122 11.54 -4.69 11.98
N ALA A 123 10.64 -4.27 12.88
CA ALA A 123 10.26 -5.03 14.05
C ALA A 123 8.76 -4.89 14.32
N ARG A 124 8.19 -5.91 14.97
CA ARG A 124 6.81 -5.90 15.45
C ARG A 124 6.74 -6.24 16.92
N PHE A 125 5.79 -5.66 17.64
CA PHE A 125 5.52 -6.04 19.02
C PHE A 125 4.55 -7.23 19.05
N VAL A 126 4.90 -8.26 19.82
CA VAL A 126 4.04 -9.44 20.05
C VAL A 126 3.52 -9.39 21.47
N ARG A 127 2.23 -9.01 21.61
CA ARG A 127 1.62 -8.76 22.92
C ARG A 127 1.62 -9.99 23.82
N GLU A 128 1.45 -11.18 23.25
CA GLU A 128 1.45 -12.44 23.99
C GLU A 128 2.80 -12.73 24.66
N LYS A 129 3.89 -12.25 24.06
CA LYS A 129 5.26 -12.39 24.57
C LYS A 129 5.71 -11.18 25.38
N GLY A 130 5.12 -10.01 25.13
CA GLY A 130 5.57 -8.74 25.71
C GLY A 130 6.90 -8.27 25.12
N GLU A 131 7.25 -8.73 23.92
CA GLU A 131 8.57 -8.53 23.31
C GLU A 131 8.48 -8.03 21.87
N TRP A 132 9.56 -7.42 21.40
CA TRP A 132 9.75 -7.04 20.01
C TRP A 132 10.43 -8.18 19.25
N GLU A 133 9.89 -8.52 18.09
CA GLU A 133 10.44 -9.55 17.19
C GLU A 133 10.79 -8.92 15.85
N GLU A 134 11.73 -9.55 15.13
CA GLU A 134 12.09 -9.13 13.78
C GLU A 134 10.88 -9.23 12.84
N ASP A 135 10.63 -8.16 12.10
CA ASP A 135 9.59 -8.06 11.06
C ASP A 135 10.13 -7.32 9.84
N THR A 136 11.32 -7.73 9.41
CA THR A 136 12.01 -7.16 8.24
C THR A 136 11.25 -7.43 6.94
N LEU A 137 10.47 -8.51 6.88
CA LEU A 137 9.76 -8.90 5.68
C LEU A 137 8.39 -8.24 5.56
N ILE A 138 7.64 -7.99 6.64
CA ILE A 138 6.30 -7.39 6.56
C ILE A 138 5.39 -8.25 5.67
N LEU A 139 5.22 -9.53 6.04
CA LEU A 139 4.51 -10.53 5.21
C LEU A 139 3.01 -10.26 5.06
N ASP A 140 2.44 -9.41 5.92
CA ASP A 140 1.05 -8.97 5.86
C ASP A 140 0.81 -7.78 4.93
N GLU A 141 1.85 -7.21 4.31
CA GLU A 141 1.70 -6.18 3.30
C GLU A 141 1.04 -6.74 2.03
N ARG A 142 0.07 -6.00 1.52
CA ARG A 142 -0.73 -6.35 0.34
C ARG A 142 -0.90 -5.12 -0.55
N PHE A 143 -1.15 -5.32 -1.84
CA PHE A 143 -1.58 -4.27 -2.74
C PHE A 143 -3.01 -4.51 -3.23
N VAL A 144 -3.64 -3.45 -3.70
CA VAL A 144 -4.93 -3.49 -4.41
C VAL A 144 -4.65 -3.27 -5.90
N VAL A 145 -5.34 -3.99 -6.78
CA VAL A 145 -5.25 -3.79 -8.22
C VAL A 145 -6.64 -3.83 -8.86
N CYS A 146 -6.87 -3.01 -9.87
CA CYS A 146 -8.03 -3.11 -10.75
C CYS A 146 -7.58 -3.11 -12.22
N ASN A 147 -8.39 -3.68 -13.10
CA ASN A 147 -8.16 -3.64 -14.54
C ASN A 147 -9.03 -2.55 -15.18
N LEU A 148 -8.41 -1.50 -15.70
CA LEU A 148 -9.11 -0.47 -16.46
C LEU A 148 -9.30 -0.94 -17.90
N LYS A 149 -10.56 -0.90 -18.35
CA LYS A 149 -10.95 -1.26 -19.71
C LYS A 149 -10.10 -0.52 -20.74
N ASP A 150 -9.63 -1.26 -21.74
CA ASP A 150 -8.78 -0.78 -22.84
C ASP A 150 -7.44 -0.14 -22.40
N ARG A 151 -7.05 -0.27 -21.13
CA ARG A 151 -5.85 0.39 -20.57
C ARG A 151 -4.93 -0.56 -19.83
N GLY A 152 -5.48 -1.41 -18.97
CA GLY A 152 -4.73 -2.36 -18.15
C GLY A 152 -4.73 -2.04 -16.65
N LEU A 153 -3.78 -2.63 -15.95
CA LEU A 153 -3.76 -2.72 -14.50
C LEU A 153 -3.34 -1.40 -13.82
N VAL A 154 -4.13 -0.96 -12.85
CA VAL A 154 -3.76 0.11 -11.91
C VAL A 154 -3.47 -0.53 -10.56
N VAL A 155 -2.23 -0.45 -10.13
CA VAL A 155 -1.75 -1.00 -8.85
C VAL A 155 -1.71 0.10 -7.79
N PHE A 156 -2.33 -0.16 -6.65
CA PHE A 156 -2.32 0.67 -5.45
C PHE A 156 -1.54 -0.03 -4.35
N THR A 157 -0.46 0.58 -3.91
CA THR A 157 0.39 0.04 -2.85
C THR A 157 0.54 1.04 -1.70
N GLY A 158 0.67 0.52 -0.48
CA GLY A 158 0.95 1.33 0.71
C GLY A 158 2.36 1.90 0.63
N CYS A 159 3.35 1.15 1.16
CA CYS A 159 4.75 1.55 1.09
C CYS A 159 5.62 0.62 0.24
N SER A 160 5.16 -0.59 -0.12
CA SER A 160 5.90 -1.56 -0.94
C SER A 160 7.21 -2.02 -0.29
N HIS A 161 7.17 -2.38 0.99
CA HIS A 161 8.31 -3.00 1.67
C HIS A 161 8.75 -4.32 1.01
N ALA A 162 7.80 -5.12 0.52
CA ALA A 162 8.10 -6.28 -0.30
C ALA A 162 8.71 -5.91 -1.68
N GLY A 163 8.67 -4.63 -2.05
CA GLY A 163 9.20 -4.09 -3.30
C GLY A 163 8.13 -3.67 -4.30
N VAL A 164 8.30 -2.49 -4.91
CA VAL A 164 7.35 -1.97 -5.90
C VAL A 164 7.44 -2.75 -7.21
N VAL A 165 8.62 -3.24 -7.57
CA VAL A 165 8.81 -4.10 -8.74
C VAL A 165 8.19 -5.48 -8.48
N ASN A 166 8.42 -6.06 -7.30
CA ASN A 166 7.79 -7.31 -6.87
C ASN A 166 6.26 -7.21 -6.88
N ALA A 167 5.69 -6.14 -6.31
CA ALA A 167 4.26 -5.88 -6.36
C ALA A 167 3.74 -5.76 -7.81
N SER A 168 4.46 -5.04 -8.68
CA SER A 168 4.08 -4.85 -10.08
C SER A 168 4.14 -6.16 -10.90
N LYS A 169 5.18 -6.98 -10.71
CA LYS A 169 5.32 -8.31 -11.34
C LYS A 169 4.24 -9.26 -10.83
N HIS A 170 3.90 -9.19 -9.54
CA HIS A 170 2.82 -9.99 -8.99
C HIS A 170 1.46 -9.55 -9.56
N ALA A 171 1.19 -8.25 -9.66
CA ALA A 171 -0.03 -7.72 -10.26
C ALA A 171 -0.20 -8.19 -11.71
N LEU A 172 0.87 -8.17 -12.53
CA LEU A 172 0.86 -8.70 -13.89
C LEU A 172 0.52 -10.20 -13.94
N THR A 173 1.03 -10.97 -12.98
CA THR A 173 0.71 -12.41 -12.85
C THR A 173 -0.79 -12.62 -12.57
N LEU A 174 -1.34 -11.83 -11.65
CA LEU A 174 -2.76 -11.91 -11.25
C LEU A 174 -3.71 -11.36 -12.33
N GLY A 175 -3.26 -10.35 -13.09
CA GLY A 175 -4.02 -9.68 -14.13
C GLY A 175 -4.10 -10.44 -15.47
N GLN A 176 -3.58 -11.67 -15.55
CA GLN A 176 -3.81 -12.61 -16.66
C GLN A 176 -3.56 -12.03 -18.06
N GLY A 177 -2.49 -11.26 -18.22
CA GLY A 177 -2.06 -10.70 -19.51
C GLY A 177 -2.45 -9.26 -19.76
N ALA A 178 -3.24 -8.64 -18.88
CA ALA A 178 -3.45 -7.19 -18.90
C ALA A 178 -2.10 -6.45 -18.68
N PRO A 179 -1.78 -5.41 -19.46
CA PRO A 179 -0.54 -4.67 -19.29
C PRO A 179 -0.58 -3.84 -18.01
N LEU A 180 0.59 -3.48 -17.48
CA LEU A 180 0.67 -2.55 -16.36
C LEU A 180 0.39 -1.12 -16.88
N TYR A 181 -0.67 -0.50 -16.39
CA TYR A 181 -1.04 0.86 -16.80
C TYR A 181 -0.49 1.91 -15.84
N ALA A 182 -0.75 1.75 -14.54
CA ALA A 182 -0.28 2.69 -13.53
C ALA A 182 0.12 2.02 -12.21
N VAL A 183 1.07 2.63 -11.50
CA VAL A 183 1.45 2.24 -10.13
C VAL A 183 1.36 3.47 -9.25
N MET A 184 0.55 3.41 -8.19
CA MET A 184 0.33 4.49 -7.24
C MET A 184 0.62 4.03 -5.83
N GLY A 185 1.39 4.82 -5.08
CA GLY A 185 1.70 4.51 -3.69
C GLY A 185 3.11 4.91 -3.28
N GLY A 186 3.51 4.46 -2.09
CA GLY A 186 4.91 4.49 -1.65
C GLY A 186 5.70 3.33 -2.24
N TYR A 187 6.95 3.61 -2.61
CA TYR A 187 7.86 2.62 -3.23
C TYR A 187 8.99 2.17 -2.28
N HIS A 188 9.03 2.69 -1.05
CA HIS A 188 10.07 2.44 -0.04
C HIS A 188 11.52 2.63 -0.55
N LEU A 189 11.76 3.71 -1.31
CA LEU A 189 13.08 4.01 -1.88
C LEU A 189 13.74 5.26 -1.25
N ALA A 190 13.16 5.85 -0.22
CA ALA A 190 13.67 7.09 0.38
C ALA A 190 15.07 6.94 0.99
N ASP A 191 15.35 5.80 1.62
CA ASP A 191 16.63 5.45 2.23
C ASP A 191 17.40 4.39 1.41
N ALA A 192 16.89 4.00 0.24
CA ALA A 192 17.53 3.03 -0.64
C ALA A 192 18.90 3.52 -1.12
N GLN A 193 19.83 2.58 -1.27
CA GLN A 193 21.14 2.86 -1.88
C GLN A 193 20.95 3.10 -3.38
N GLN A 194 21.86 3.87 -3.99
CA GLN A 194 21.72 4.26 -5.40
C GLN A 194 21.55 3.05 -6.33
N GLY A 195 22.29 1.96 -6.11
CA GLY A 195 22.15 0.75 -6.90
C GLY A 195 20.75 0.12 -6.82
N GLN A 196 20.11 0.10 -5.64
CA GLN A 196 18.73 -0.39 -5.51
C GLN A 196 17.74 0.51 -6.25
N ILE A 197 17.95 1.83 -6.22
CA ILE A 197 17.13 2.79 -6.98
C ILE A 197 17.27 2.54 -8.48
N ASP A 198 18.51 2.38 -8.96
CA ASP A 198 18.78 2.17 -10.39
C ASP A 198 18.16 0.86 -10.90
N GLU A 199 18.30 -0.24 -10.14
CA GLU A 199 17.69 -1.54 -10.45
C GLU A 199 16.15 -1.45 -10.44
N SER A 200 15.56 -0.85 -9.39
CA SER A 200 14.10 -0.75 -9.26
C SER A 200 13.51 0.09 -10.38
N VAL A 201 14.13 1.22 -10.71
CA VAL A 201 13.66 2.10 -11.79
C VAL A 201 13.89 1.47 -13.16
N GLY A 202 14.98 0.74 -13.36
CA GLY A 202 15.26 -0.03 -14.57
C GLY A 202 14.18 -1.10 -14.83
N ASP A 203 13.83 -1.88 -13.81
CA ASP A 203 12.77 -2.88 -13.92
C ASP A 203 11.39 -2.24 -14.11
N LEU A 204 11.06 -1.16 -13.38
CA LEU A 204 9.81 -0.41 -13.63
C LEU A 204 9.71 0.09 -15.07
N MET A 205 10.83 0.59 -15.64
CA MET A 205 10.89 0.98 -17.05
C MET A 205 10.65 -0.20 -17.99
N ALA A 206 11.21 -1.36 -17.68
CA ALA A 206 11.01 -2.59 -18.46
C ALA A 206 9.55 -3.08 -18.44
N LEU A 207 8.81 -2.80 -17.35
CA LEU A 207 7.36 -3.08 -17.24
C LEU A 207 6.49 -2.09 -18.05
N ARG A 208 7.08 -1.00 -18.56
CA ARG A 208 6.45 0.00 -19.45
C ARG A 208 5.11 0.58 -18.95
N PRO A 209 4.98 0.99 -17.68
CA PRO A 209 3.77 1.66 -17.22
C PRO A 209 3.50 2.95 -18.02
N LYS A 210 2.23 3.30 -18.16
CA LYS A 210 1.84 4.60 -18.72
C LYS A 210 2.09 5.71 -17.70
N LEU A 211 1.87 5.43 -16.42
CA LEU A 211 1.95 6.40 -15.33
C LEU A 211 2.57 5.78 -14.06
N LEU A 212 3.51 6.49 -13.44
CA LEU A 212 4.04 6.21 -12.12
C LEU A 212 3.63 7.35 -11.20
N ILE A 213 3.01 7.03 -10.07
CA ILE A 213 2.47 8.00 -9.12
C ILE A 213 3.12 7.79 -7.74
N PRO A 214 4.46 7.99 -7.65
CA PRO A 214 5.20 7.77 -6.41
C PRO A 214 4.85 8.80 -5.33
N GLY A 215 4.43 8.32 -4.16
CA GLY A 215 4.08 9.11 -2.99
C GLY A 215 4.92 8.75 -1.75
N HIS A 216 4.61 9.41 -0.64
CA HIS A 216 5.04 8.99 0.71
C HIS A 216 6.53 8.58 0.81
N CYS A 217 6.81 7.30 1.08
CA CYS A 217 8.13 6.73 1.34
C CYS A 217 9.03 6.50 0.10
N THR A 218 8.66 6.97 -1.09
CA THR A 218 9.51 6.82 -2.30
C THR A 218 10.77 7.70 -2.25
N GLY A 219 10.67 8.90 -1.67
CA GLY A 219 11.79 9.85 -1.58
C GLY A 219 12.22 10.52 -2.90
N TRP A 220 13.01 11.58 -2.78
CA TRP A 220 13.36 12.47 -3.89
C TRP A 220 14.30 11.85 -4.92
N LYS A 221 15.28 11.06 -4.48
CA LYS A 221 16.27 10.43 -5.38
C LYS A 221 15.60 9.50 -6.39
N ALA A 222 14.68 8.65 -5.92
CA ALA A 222 13.93 7.75 -6.79
C ALA A 222 12.98 8.51 -7.71
N LYS A 223 12.25 9.52 -7.21
CA LYS A 223 11.38 10.38 -8.05
C LYS A 223 12.17 11.07 -9.16
N TYR A 224 13.33 11.64 -8.84
CA TYR A 224 14.21 12.25 -9.82
C TYR A 224 14.70 11.22 -10.84
N LYS A 225 15.14 10.04 -10.39
CA LYS A 225 15.63 8.98 -11.29
C LYS A 225 14.53 8.52 -12.26
N ILE A 226 13.29 8.36 -11.78
CA ILE A 226 12.14 8.05 -12.62
C ILE A 226 11.95 9.11 -13.70
N GLU A 227 11.93 10.39 -13.35
CA GLU A 227 11.74 11.47 -14.33
C GLU A 227 12.92 11.59 -15.30
N GLU A 228 14.15 11.32 -14.84
CA GLU A 228 15.35 11.31 -15.69
C GLU A 228 15.26 10.25 -16.79
N VAL A 229 14.85 9.02 -16.47
CA VAL A 229 14.87 7.89 -17.44
C VAL A 229 13.54 7.65 -18.14
N MET A 230 12.42 8.09 -17.54
CA MET A 230 11.05 7.88 -18.00
C MET A 230 10.30 9.21 -18.03
N GLY A 231 10.92 10.26 -18.58
CA GLY A 231 10.35 11.61 -18.61
C GLY A 231 8.88 11.66 -19.04
N GLY A 232 8.06 12.41 -18.30
CA GLY A 232 6.62 12.53 -18.52
C GLY A 232 5.79 11.30 -18.13
N LYS A 233 6.39 10.29 -17.51
CA LYS A 233 5.67 9.14 -16.91
C LYS A 233 5.38 9.33 -15.44
N LEU A 234 6.04 10.26 -14.75
CA LEU A 234 5.79 10.55 -13.35
C LEU A 234 4.65 11.56 -13.20
N ALA A 235 3.67 11.25 -12.34
CA ALA A 235 2.74 12.25 -11.83
C ALA A 235 2.95 12.47 -10.32
N PRO A 236 2.96 13.73 -9.85
CA PRO A 236 3.07 14.02 -8.42
C PRO A 236 1.89 13.45 -7.62
N SER A 237 2.18 12.69 -6.58
CA SER A 237 1.20 12.26 -5.58
C SER A 237 1.19 13.26 -4.41
N THR A 238 0.21 14.18 -4.40
CA THR A 238 0.02 15.16 -3.32
C THR A 238 -1.40 15.10 -2.77
N VAL A 239 -1.58 15.49 -1.50
CA VAL A 239 -2.89 15.50 -0.83
C VAL A 239 -3.90 16.30 -1.63
N GLY A 240 -5.09 15.73 -1.82
CA GLY A 240 -6.18 16.38 -2.55
C GLY A 240 -6.05 16.33 -4.07
N THR A 241 -5.00 15.72 -4.61
CA THR A 241 -4.92 15.44 -6.04
C THR A 241 -5.98 14.42 -6.44
N ARG A 242 -6.68 14.72 -7.53
CA ARG A 242 -7.64 13.83 -8.18
C ARG A 242 -7.03 13.34 -9.50
N PHE A 243 -7.01 12.02 -9.68
CA PHE A 243 -6.69 11.39 -10.95
C PHE A 243 -7.95 10.87 -11.60
N THR A 244 -8.14 11.19 -12.87
CA THR A 244 -9.15 10.58 -13.73
C THR A 244 -8.40 9.79 -14.78
N LEU A 245 -8.47 8.46 -14.65
CA LEU A 245 -7.88 7.53 -15.60
C LEU A 245 -8.98 7.10 -16.55
#